data_AF-A0A524EH66-F1
#
_entry.id   AF-A0A524EH66-F1
#
_cell.length_a   1.000
_cell.length_b   1.000
_cell.length_c   1.000
_cell.angle_alpha   90.00
_cell.angle_beta   90.00
_cell.angle_gamma   90.00
#
_symmetry.space_group_name_H-M   'P 1'
#
loop_
_entity.id
_entity.type
_entity.pdbx_description
1 polymer ?
#
loop_
_entity_poly.entity_id
_entity_poly.type
_entity_poly.pdbx_seq_one_letter_code
_entity_poly.pdbx_strand_id
1 'polypeptide(L)'
;MKLKTLAYSAYMVLSLLFSLTFASVPAILFFWFFYQNIDSIITGFGGLLDGPPVLAQALLGDMLPLIVYEKFYFFTLLVPISLFCYGLFLGVLLGFFKLSARGIPFLEDGYYPMESEDWLLYEYRVVYYNLFPYFAWFFSIFLDTKPRHMLFGAKIGKATVVGNGRLFNPERTIIGDECFFGYDAIMSGHVYEGDRLYLKTVEIGNNVTVGANAVILAGAEIGDNVIIGANTVVPKNKVIPPNTIWIHGKAIPRKAVSPVSRKYEIINGQAELDSDEAEDHSAEIPEEGEHI
;
A
#
# COMPACT_ATOMS: atom_id res chain seq x y z
N MET A 1 29.11 23.77 9.79
CA MET A 1 28.41 22.88 8.83
C MET A 1 29.26 22.80 7.57
N LYS A 2 29.64 21.61 7.10
CA LYS A 2 30.58 21.48 5.96
C LYS A 2 29.94 22.05 4.69
N LEU A 3 30.70 22.82 3.89
CA LEU A 3 30.24 23.50 2.66
C LEU A 3 29.47 22.57 1.71
N LYS A 4 29.86 21.29 1.66
CA LYS A 4 29.19 20.23 0.89
C LYS A 4 27.75 19.96 1.35
N THR A 5 27.47 19.99 2.65
CA THR A 5 26.13 19.81 3.21
C THR A 5 25.21 20.97 2.84
N LEU A 6 25.75 22.19 2.78
CA LEU A 6 25.03 23.38 2.32
C LEU A 6 24.71 23.29 0.83
N ALA A 7 25.66 22.79 0.02
CA ALA A 7 25.47 22.56 -1.41
C ALA A 7 24.41 21.49 -1.71
N TYR A 8 24.40 20.36 -0.98
CA TYR A 8 23.35 19.34 -1.12
C TYR A 8 21.97 19.86 -0.72
N SER A 9 21.90 20.65 0.36
CA SER A 9 20.64 21.27 0.80
C SER A 9 20.12 22.27 -0.23
N ALA A 10 21.01 23.11 -0.78
CA ALA A 10 20.66 24.04 -1.85
C ALA A 10 20.19 23.32 -3.11
N TYR A 11 20.89 22.24 -3.51
CA TYR A 11 20.50 21.42 -4.65
C TYR A 11 19.11 20.78 -4.46
N MET A 12 18.84 20.22 -3.28
CA MET A 12 17.51 19.66 -2.94
C MET A 12 16.40 20.71 -3.01
N VAL A 13 16.64 21.93 -2.51
CA VAL A 13 15.65 23.01 -2.58
C VAL A 13 15.45 23.47 -4.04
N LEU A 14 16.54 23.65 -4.79
CA LEU A 14 16.48 24.04 -6.20
C LEU A 14 15.80 23.00 -7.07
N SER A 15 16.06 21.70 -6.85
CA SER A 15 15.42 20.62 -7.59
C SER A 15 13.93 20.51 -7.28
N LEU A 16 13.53 20.73 -6.03
CA LEU A 16 12.12 20.80 -5.63
C LEU A 16 11.40 21.99 -6.30
N LEU A 17 12.00 23.18 -6.26
CA LEU A 17 11.46 24.38 -6.90
C LEU A 17 11.35 24.23 -8.42
N PHE A 18 12.38 23.65 -9.04
CA PHE A 18 12.39 23.36 -10.48
C PHE A 18 11.30 22.34 -10.85
N SER A 19 11.14 21.28 -10.07
CA SER A 19 10.09 20.27 -10.25
C SER A 19 8.68 20.88 -10.12
N LEU A 20 8.45 21.72 -9.11
CA LEU A 20 7.17 22.40 -8.91
C LEU A 20 6.83 23.35 -10.08
N THR A 21 7.81 24.08 -10.57
CA THR A 21 7.65 25.01 -11.70
C THR A 21 7.38 24.26 -13.01
N PHE A 22 8.14 23.18 -13.28
CA PHE A 22 7.97 22.37 -14.48
C PHE A 22 6.62 21.62 -14.51
N ALA A 23 6.11 21.23 -13.34
CA ALA A 23 4.79 20.60 -13.23
C ALA A 23 3.64 21.60 -13.32
N SER A 24 3.79 22.81 -12.75
CA SER A 24 2.72 23.81 -12.68
C SER A 24 2.51 24.58 -13.99
N VAL A 25 3.56 24.86 -14.77
CA VAL A 25 3.43 25.64 -16.02
C VAL A 25 2.50 24.96 -17.04
N PRO A 26 2.63 23.66 -17.36
CA PRO A 26 1.69 22.98 -18.26
C PRO A 26 0.26 22.97 -17.72
N ALA A 27 0.07 22.82 -16.41
CA ALA A 27 -1.25 22.84 -15.78
C ALA A 27 -1.92 24.22 -15.93
N ILE A 28 -1.17 25.31 -15.68
CA ILE A 28 -1.66 26.68 -15.85
C ILE A 28 -2.01 26.96 -17.32
N LEU A 29 -1.15 26.54 -18.26
CA LEU A 29 -1.41 26.71 -19.69
C LEU A 29 -2.65 25.94 -20.15
N PHE A 30 -2.80 24.71 -19.67
CA PHE A 30 -3.98 23.89 -19.95
C PHE A 30 -5.26 24.52 -19.39
N PHE A 31 -5.20 25.01 -18.16
CA PHE A 31 -6.31 25.70 -17.51
C PHE A 31 -6.72 26.97 -18.25
N TRP A 32 -5.72 27.76 -18.66
CA TRP A 32 -5.92 28.96 -19.45
C TRP A 32 -6.55 28.63 -20.81
N PHE A 33 -6.08 27.58 -21.49
CA PHE A 33 -6.69 27.11 -22.74
C PHE A 33 -8.16 26.74 -22.56
N PHE A 34 -8.51 25.97 -21.51
CA PHE A 34 -9.89 25.59 -21.24
C PHE A 34 -10.78 26.80 -20.90
N TYR A 35 -10.28 27.72 -20.08
CA TYR A 35 -10.99 28.96 -19.75
C TYR A 35 -11.38 29.78 -21.00
N GLN A 36 -10.51 29.79 -22.01
CA GLN A 36 -10.74 30.50 -23.26
C GLN A 36 -11.65 29.74 -24.24
N ASN A 37 -11.61 28.40 -24.26
CA ASN A 37 -12.18 27.61 -25.37
C ASN A 37 -13.37 26.72 -25.00
N ILE A 38 -13.74 26.55 -23.73
CA ILE A 38 -14.76 25.58 -23.31
C ILE A 38 -16.14 25.83 -23.92
N ASP A 39 -16.53 27.10 -24.07
CA ASP A 39 -17.84 27.48 -24.61
C ASP A 39 -17.93 27.11 -26.11
N SER A 40 -16.84 27.36 -26.86
CA SER A 40 -16.71 26.97 -28.28
C SER A 40 -16.70 25.44 -28.46
N ILE A 41 -16.09 24.71 -27.52
CA ILE A 41 -16.06 23.24 -27.56
C ILE A 41 -17.47 22.68 -27.36
N ILE A 42 -18.24 23.23 -26.42
CA ILE A 42 -19.57 22.75 -26.08
C ILE A 42 -20.60 23.07 -27.16
N THR A 43 -20.56 24.28 -27.72
CA THR A 43 -21.41 24.67 -28.85
C THR A 43 -21.15 23.83 -30.09
N GLY A 44 -19.93 23.32 -30.26
CA GLY A 44 -19.55 22.35 -31.29
C GLY A 44 -20.32 21.01 -31.24
N PHE A 45 -20.95 20.66 -30.12
CA PHE A 45 -21.82 19.48 -29.98
C PHE A 45 -23.27 19.71 -30.45
N GLY A 46 -23.55 20.81 -31.17
CA GLY A 46 -24.82 21.01 -31.86
C GLY A 46 -25.92 21.66 -31.03
N GLY A 47 -25.57 22.54 -30.08
CA GLY A 47 -26.50 23.41 -29.35
C GLY A 47 -27.43 22.72 -28.34
N LEU A 48 -27.42 21.39 -28.25
CA LEU A 48 -28.16 20.62 -27.25
C LEU A 48 -27.84 21.05 -25.82
N LEU A 49 -26.62 21.55 -25.61
CA LEU A 49 -26.12 21.93 -24.31
C LEU A 49 -26.30 23.41 -24.00
N ASP A 50 -26.89 24.27 -24.84
CA ASP A 50 -26.91 25.74 -24.63
C ASP A 50 -27.96 26.23 -23.59
N GLY A 51 -28.91 25.38 -23.20
CA GLY A 51 -29.99 25.71 -22.26
C GLY A 51 -29.61 25.87 -20.77
N PRO A 52 -28.70 25.06 -20.18
CA PRO A 52 -28.35 25.11 -18.76
C PRO A 52 -27.84 26.47 -18.23
N PRO A 53 -27.00 27.25 -18.92
CA PRO A 53 -26.58 28.58 -18.45
C PRO A 53 -27.77 29.54 -18.32
N VAL A 54 -28.69 29.53 -19.30
CA VAL A 54 -29.90 30.38 -19.30
C VAL A 54 -30.84 29.98 -18.16
N LEU A 55 -31.02 28.67 -17.96
CA LEU A 55 -31.81 28.15 -16.83
C LEU A 55 -31.21 28.52 -15.48
N ALA A 56 -29.88 28.39 -15.33
CA ALA A 56 -29.17 28.76 -14.12
C ALA A 56 -29.33 30.26 -13.81
N GLN A 57 -29.20 31.12 -14.82
CA GLN A 57 -29.42 32.56 -14.67
C GLN A 57 -30.87 32.89 -14.30
N ALA A 58 -31.85 32.20 -14.87
CA ALA A 58 -33.27 32.39 -14.54
C ALA A 58 -33.60 31.96 -13.10
N LEU A 59 -32.94 30.92 -12.59
CA LEU A 59 -33.19 30.39 -11.23
C LEU A 59 -32.43 31.15 -10.15
N LEU A 60 -31.18 31.54 -10.41
CA LEU A 60 -30.27 32.10 -9.42
C LEU A 60 -30.13 33.62 -9.53
N GLY A 61 -30.53 34.23 -10.66
CA GLY A 61 -30.58 35.68 -10.86
C GLY A 61 -29.32 36.41 -10.38
N ASP A 62 -29.50 37.41 -9.53
CA ASP A 62 -28.40 38.24 -8.99
C ASP A 62 -27.66 37.60 -7.80
N MET A 63 -27.99 36.36 -7.41
CA MET A 63 -27.29 35.68 -6.30
C MET A 63 -25.83 35.37 -6.64
N LEU A 64 -25.49 35.26 -7.93
CA LEU A 64 -24.13 35.01 -8.40
C LEU A 64 -23.66 36.11 -9.35
N PRO A 65 -22.35 36.42 -9.38
CA PRO A 65 -21.80 37.38 -10.32
C PRO A 65 -22.01 36.96 -11.79
N LEU A 66 -22.21 37.93 -12.69
CA LEU A 66 -22.40 37.71 -14.13
C LEU A 66 -21.36 36.77 -14.78
N ILE A 67 -20.10 36.87 -14.34
CA ILE A 67 -19.01 36.01 -14.85
C ILE A 67 -19.26 34.51 -14.64
N VAL A 68 -20.03 34.14 -13.61
CA VAL A 68 -20.36 32.72 -13.34
C VAL A 68 -21.31 32.17 -14.40
N TYR A 69 -22.24 32.99 -14.90
CA TYR A 69 -23.15 32.61 -15.98
C TYR A 69 -22.45 32.65 -17.34
N GLU A 70 -21.63 33.68 -17.59
CA GLU A 70 -20.82 33.78 -18.82
C GLU A 70 -19.82 32.63 -18.97
N LYS A 71 -19.30 32.11 -17.85
CA LYS A 71 -18.36 31.00 -17.79
C LYS A 71 -18.95 29.78 -17.09
N PHE A 72 -20.24 29.53 -17.30
CA PHE A 72 -20.99 28.47 -16.62
C PHE A 72 -20.31 27.10 -16.73
N TYR A 73 -19.99 26.64 -17.94
CA TYR A 73 -19.39 25.32 -18.12
C TYR A 73 -17.99 25.22 -17.57
N PHE A 74 -17.22 26.31 -17.61
CA PHE A 74 -15.89 26.34 -17.01
C PHE A 74 -15.98 26.04 -15.51
N PHE A 75 -16.84 26.74 -14.78
CA PHE A 75 -17.01 26.51 -13.34
C PHE A 75 -17.62 25.14 -13.02
N THR A 76 -18.58 24.70 -13.83
CA THR A 76 -19.26 23.41 -13.62
C THR A 76 -18.34 22.23 -13.88
N LEU A 77 -17.48 22.33 -14.91
CA LEU A 77 -16.53 21.28 -15.29
C LEU A 77 -15.15 21.45 -14.65
N LEU A 78 -14.92 22.51 -13.90
CA LEU A 78 -13.65 22.82 -13.24
C LEU A 78 -13.13 21.63 -12.44
N VAL A 79 -13.97 21.08 -11.57
CA VAL A 79 -13.64 19.96 -10.68
C VAL A 79 -13.37 18.68 -11.48
N PRO A 80 -14.28 18.19 -12.36
CA PRO A 80 -14.03 16.95 -13.10
C PRO A 80 -12.84 17.06 -14.06
N ILE A 81 -12.62 18.21 -14.71
CA ILE A 81 -11.45 18.43 -15.57
C ILE A 81 -10.17 18.40 -14.72
N SER A 82 -10.17 19.06 -13.57
CA SER A 82 -9.02 19.09 -12.66
C SER A 82 -8.68 17.68 -12.15
N LEU A 83 -9.68 16.87 -11.79
CA LEU A 83 -9.49 15.46 -11.43
C LEU A 83 -8.96 14.62 -12.60
N PHE A 84 -9.45 14.86 -13.82
CA PHE A 84 -8.95 14.19 -15.03
C PHE A 84 -7.49 14.53 -15.31
N CYS A 85 -7.12 15.82 -15.27
CA CYS A 85 -5.74 16.27 -15.43
C CYS A 85 -4.82 15.71 -14.36
N TYR A 86 -5.28 15.69 -13.10
CA TYR A 86 -4.54 15.08 -12.01
C TYR A 86 -4.34 13.57 -12.24
N GLY A 87 -5.36 12.86 -12.72
CA GLY A 87 -5.27 11.45 -13.11
C GLY A 87 -4.27 11.21 -14.24
N LEU A 88 -4.25 12.06 -15.28
CA LEU A 88 -3.27 11.99 -16.35
C LEU A 88 -1.85 12.27 -15.85
N PHE A 89 -1.68 13.31 -15.03
CA PHE A 89 -0.40 13.63 -14.39
C PHE A 89 0.10 12.45 -13.55
N LEU A 90 -0.76 11.86 -12.72
CA LEU A 90 -0.44 10.67 -11.94
C LEU A 90 -0.05 9.50 -12.85
N GLY A 91 -0.78 9.27 -13.96
CA GLY A 91 -0.45 8.23 -14.93
C GLY A 91 0.93 8.43 -15.58
N VAL A 92 1.26 9.65 -15.98
CA VAL A 92 2.58 10.01 -16.50
C VAL A 92 3.66 9.83 -15.44
N LEU A 93 3.42 10.29 -14.22
CA LEU A 93 4.33 10.14 -13.09
C LEU A 93 4.60 8.66 -12.80
N LEU A 94 3.55 7.84 -12.68
CA LEU A 94 3.66 6.38 -12.54
C LEU A 94 4.44 5.74 -13.70
N GLY A 95 4.26 6.24 -14.92
CA GLY A 95 5.03 5.84 -16.09
C GLY A 95 6.52 6.15 -15.96
N PHE A 96 6.87 7.36 -15.54
CA PHE A 96 8.26 7.76 -15.25
C PHE A 96 8.87 6.94 -14.12
N PHE A 97 8.12 6.70 -13.04
CA PHE A 97 8.54 5.81 -11.97
C PHE A 97 8.83 4.41 -12.52
N LYS A 98 7.88 3.79 -13.24
CA LYS A 98 8.08 2.46 -13.82
C LYS A 98 9.28 2.41 -14.77
N LEU A 99 9.53 3.48 -15.52
CA LEU A 99 10.69 3.59 -16.41
C LEU A 99 12.00 3.71 -15.62
N SER A 100 12.04 4.55 -14.58
CA SER A 100 13.23 4.74 -13.75
C SER A 100 13.57 3.47 -12.96
N ALA A 101 12.56 2.74 -12.48
CA ALA A 101 12.73 1.50 -11.74
C ALA A 101 13.44 0.41 -12.55
N ARG A 102 13.30 0.40 -13.88
CA ARG A 102 13.98 -0.57 -14.77
C ARG A 102 15.51 -0.39 -14.80
N GLY A 103 15.99 0.82 -14.53
CA GLY A 103 17.43 1.11 -14.55
C GLY A 103 18.15 0.72 -13.26
N ILE A 104 17.41 0.35 -12.22
CA ILE A 104 17.97 0.01 -10.92
C ILE A 104 18.21 -1.52 -10.90
N PRO A 105 19.44 -2.01 -10.66
CA PRO A 105 19.73 -3.44 -10.56
C PRO A 105 19.33 -4.02 -9.20
N PHE A 106 18.92 -5.28 -9.15
CA PHE A 106 18.62 -5.97 -7.89
C PHE A 106 19.92 -6.49 -7.29
N LEU A 107 20.06 -6.35 -5.98
CA LEU A 107 21.12 -7.02 -5.26
C LEU A 107 20.77 -8.50 -5.12
N GLU A 108 21.77 -9.36 -5.08
CA GLU A 108 21.58 -10.77 -4.77
C GLU A 108 21.35 -10.98 -3.26
N ASP A 109 21.06 -12.21 -2.87
CA ASP A 109 20.99 -12.59 -1.45
C ASP A 109 22.42 -12.70 -0.89
N GLY A 110 22.71 -12.06 0.24
CA GLY A 110 24.06 -12.03 0.79
C GLY A 110 24.31 -10.97 1.86
N TYR A 111 25.58 -10.81 2.21
CA TYR A 111 26.06 -9.77 3.11
C TYR A 111 26.75 -8.66 2.32
N TYR A 112 26.38 -7.43 2.62
CA TYR A 112 26.91 -6.22 2.00
C TYR A 112 27.44 -5.28 3.09
N PRO A 113 28.68 -4.76 3.00
CA PRO A 113 29.18 -3.75 3.93
C PRO A 113 28.36 -2.45 3.86
N MET A 114 28.07 -1.80 4.99
CA MET A 114 27.28 -0.56 5.01
C MET A 114 27.93 0.62 4.29
N GLU A 115 29.25 0.62 4.10
CA GLU A 115 29.95 1.68 3.36
C GLU A 115 30.22 1.31 1.89
N SER A 116 29.57 0.26 1.38
CA SER A 116 29.70 -0.16 -0.01
C SER A 116 28.70 0.55 -0.94
N GLU A 117 29.00 0.52 -2.24
CA GLU A 117 28.08 0.98 -3.29
C GLU A 117 26.78 0.15 -3.29
N ASP A 118 26.86 -1.14 -2.95
CA ASP A 118 25.69 -2.02 -2.85
C ASP A 118 24.74 -1.56 -1.73
N TRP A 119 25.26 -1.16 -0.57
CA TRP A 119 24.42 -0.63 0.51
C TRP A 119 23.73 0.68 0.09
N LEU A 120 24.45 1.58 -0.58
CA LEU A 120 23.86 2.81 -1.11
C LEU A 120 22.76 2.53 -2.13
N LEU A 121 22.96 1.54 -3.01
CA LEU A 121 21.95 1.10 -3.96
C LEU A 121 20.71 0.52 -3.26
N TYR A 122 20.92 -0.26 -2.19
CA TYR A 122 19.85 -0.76 -1.35
C TYR A 122 19.03 0.38 -0.71
N GLU A 123 19.70 1.33 -0.04
CA GLU A 123 19.02 2.45 0.61
C GLU A 123 18.25 3.30 -0.39
N TYR A 124 18.84 3.53 -1.57
CA TYR A 124 18.18 4.21 -2.67
C TYR A 124 16.87 3.51 -3.06
N ARG A 125 16.84 2.16 -3.12
CA ARG A 125 15.62 1.39 -3.38
C ARG A 125 14.59 1.50 -2.27
N VAL A 126 15.01 1.46 -1.00
CA VAL A 126 14.12 1.60 0.15
C VAL A 126 13.44 2.97 0.13
N VAL A 127 14.21 4.04 -0.10
CA VAL A 127 13.68 5.40 -0.25
C VAL A 127 12.74 5.48 -1.43
N TYR A 128 13.12 4.89 -2.57
CA TYR A 128 12.31 4.89 -3.79
C TYR A 128 10.95 4.19 -3.58
N TYR A 129 10.94 3.05 -2.89
CA TYR A 129 9.72 2.31 -2.52
C TYR A 129 8.85 3.10 -1.53
N ASN A 130 9.44 3.68 -0.49
CA ASN A 130 8.73 4.43 0.55
C ASN A 130 8.17 5.77 0.06
N LEU A 131 8.81 6.42 -0.91
CA LEU A 131 8.34 7.70 -1.46
C LEU A 131 7.17 7.53 -2.43
N PHE A 132 7.04 6.37 -3.07
CA PHE A 132 6.03 6.13 -4.10
C PHE A 132 4.58 6.47 -3.66
N PRO A 133 4.10 6.07 -2.46
CA PRO A 133 2.76 6.43 -2.00
C PRO A 133 2.55 7.94 -1.79
N TYR A 134 3.60 8.68 -1.42
CA TYR A 134 3.51 10.14 -1.17
C TYR A 134 3.30 10.93 -2.46
N PHE A 135 3.85 10.46 -3.58
CA PHE A 135 3.57 11.05 -4.90
C PHE A 135 2.14 10.83 -5.37
N ALA A 136 1.45 9.85 -4.78
CA ALA A 136 0.07 9.54 -5.06
C ALA A 136 -0.90 9.99 -3.95
N TRP A 137 -0.51 10.99 -3.14
CA TRP A 137 -1.16 11.52 -1.93
C TRP A 137 -2.67 11.24 -1.76
N PHE A 138 -3.53 11.56 -2.74
CA PHE A 138 -4.98 11.31 -2.68
C PHE A 138 -5.39 9.84 -2.96
N PHE A 139 -4.67 9.13 -3.83
CA PHE A 139 -4.88 7.71 -4.13
C PHE A 139 -4.05 6.77 -3.24
N SER A 140 -3.24 7.30 -2.34
CA SER A 140 -2.35 6.53 -1.46
C SER A 140 -3.08 5.44 -0.66
N ILE A 141 -4.31 5.72 -0.23
CA ILE A 141 -5.20 4.76 0.47
C ILE A 141 -5.46 3.51 -0.39
N PHE A 142 -5.59 3.68 -1.71
CA PHE A 142 -5.78 2.57 -2.64
C PHE A 142 -4.46 1.91 -3.07
N LEU A 143 -3.32 2.57 -2.83
CA LEU A 143 -1.99 2.13 -3.25
C LEU A 143 -1.18 1.46 -2.13
N ASP A 144 -1.59 1.55 -0.87
CA ASP A 144 -1.02 0.74 0.23
C ASP A 144 -1.57 -0.70 0.22
N THR A 145 -1.62 -1.27 -0.98
CA THR A 145 -2.33 -2.52 -1.27
C THR A 145 -1.40 -3.50 -1.99
N LYS A 146 -1.77 -4.78 -1.96
CA LYS A 146 -1.08 -5.89 -2.64
C LYS A 146 -0.53 -5.52 -4.05
N PRO A 147 -1.28 -4.85 -4.95
CA PRO A 147 -0.77 -4.44 -6.27
C PRO A 147 0.53 -3.62 -6.24
N ARG A 148 0.72 -2.72 -5.27
CA ARG A 148 1.95 -1.93 -5.16
C ARG A 148 3.14 -2.82 -4.85
N HIS A 149 3.01 -3.72 -3.86
CA HIS A 149 4.11 -4.63 -3.53
C HIS A 149 4.51 -5.49 -4.74
N MET A 150 3.52 -5.97 -5.50
CA MET A 150 3.77 -6.74 -6.72
C MET A 150 4.45 -5.92 -7.82
N LEU A 151 4.08 -4.64 -7.98
CA LEU A 151 4.74 -3.74 -8.93
C LEU A 151 6.25 -3.58 -8.64
N PHE A 152 6.64 -3.65 -7.36
CA PHE A 152 8.03 -3.53 -6.91
C PHE A 152 8.74 -4.88 -6.74
N GLY A 153 8.15 -5.99 -7.21
CA GLY A 153 8.81 -7.29 -7.31
C GLY A 153 8.29 -8.37 -6.37
N ALA A 154 7.34 -8.07 -5.49
CA ALA A 154 6.77 -9.08 -4.61
C ALA A 154 5.94 -10.11 -5.39
N LYS A 155 6.08 -11.38 -5.04
CA LYS A 155 5.25 -12.46 -5.54
C LYS A 155 4.21 -12.77 -4.48
N ILE A 156 2.94 -12.42 -4.72
CA ILE A 156 1.85 -12.58 -3.73
C ILE A 156 0.71 -13.37 -4.35
N GLY A 157 0.41 -14.53 -3.76
CA GLY A 157 -0.63 -15.46 -4.18
C GLY A 157 -2.06 -14.91 -4.10
N LYS A 158 -3.00 -15.64 -4.67
CA LYS A 158 -4.45 -15.34 -4.72
C LYS A 158 -5.05 -15.35 -3.32
N ALA A 159 -6.13 -14.59 -3.13
CA ALA A 159 -6.83 -14.47 -1.84
C ALA A 159 -5.97 -14.05 -0.63
N THR A 160 -4.71 -13.66 -0.85
CA THR A 160 -3.83 -13.14 0.20
C THR A 160 -4.09 -11.66 0.50
N VAL A 161 -4.21 -11.35 1.78
CA VAL A 161 -4.49 -9.99 2.31
C VAL A 161 -3.29 -9.51 3.13
N VAL A 162 -2.62 -8.49 2.61
CA VAL A 162 -1.48 -7.81 3.26
C VAL A 162 -1.90 -6.46 3.88
N GLY A 163 -3.15 -6.02 3.68
CA GLY A 163 -3.59 -4.62 3.83
C GLY A 163 -3.37 -3.93 5.18
N ASN A 164 -3.02 -4.65 6.25
CA ASN A 164 -2.65 -4.05 7.54
C ASN A 164 -1.21 -4.37 7.98
N GLY A 165 -0.48 -5.20 7.22
CA GLY A 165 0.92 -5.53 7.44
C GLY A 165 1.84 -4.63 6.62
N ARG A 166 3.10 -4.52 7.06
CA ARG A 166 4.16 -3.75 6.40
C ARG A 166 5.18 -4.70 5.79
N LEU A 167 5.28 -4.67 4.46
CA LEU A 167 6.32 -5.41 3.73
C LEU A 167 7.46 -4.47 3.37
N PHE A 168 8.65 -4.79 3.84
CA PHE A 168 9.90 -4.20 3.38
C PHE A 168 10.53 -5.09 2.32
N ASN A 169 11.22 -4.49 1.35
CA ASN A 169 11.89 -5.20 0.27
C ASN A 169 10.93 -6.11 -0.52
N PRO A 170 9.92 -5.53 -1.20
CA PRO A 170 8.99 -6.30 -2.03
C PRO A 170 9.73 -7.23 -3.00
N GLU A 171 10.85 -6.83 -3.57
CA GLU A 171 11.68 -7.65 -4.46
C GLU A 171 12.24 -8.93 -3.82
N ARG A 172 12.19 -9.05 -2.50
CA ARG A 172 12.61 -10.19 -1.69
C ARG A 172 11.45 -10.88 -0.96
N THR A 173 10.24 -10.69 -1.46
CA THR A 173 9.01 -11.20 -0.83
C THR A 173 8.34 -12.23 -1.73
N ILE A 174 8.14 -13.42 -1.18
CA ILE A 174 7.33 -14.48 -1.78
C ILE A 174 6.28 -14.92 -0.77
N ILE A 175 5.00 -14.79 -1.12
CA ILE A 175 3.85 -15.17 -0.29
C ILE A 175 2.90 -16.03 -1.14
N GLY A 176 2.51 -17.18 -0.61
CA GLY A 176 1.55 -18.09 -1.22
C GLY A 176 0.11 -17.56 -1.24
N ASP A 177 -0.81 -18.47 -1.54
CA ASP A 177 -2.24 -18.21 -1.62
C ASP A 177 -2.87 -18.19 -0.21
N GLU A 178 -4.01 -17.51 -0.06
CA GLU A 178 -4.86 -17.52 1.14
C GLU A 178 -4.16 -17.09 2.44
N CYS A 179 -3.16 -16.21 2.35
CA CYS A 179 -2.45 -15.72 3.53
C CYS A 179 -3.09 -14.45 4.11
N PHE A 180 -2.98 -14.25 5.41
CA PHE A 180 -3.50 -13.08 6.10
C PHE A 180 -2.45 -12.44 7.00
N PHE A 181 -2.26 -11.13 6.87
CA PHE A 181 -1.36 -10.35 7.71
C PHE A 181 -2.14 -9.45 8.67
N GLY A 182 -1.91 -9.66 9.96
CA GLY A 182 -2.44 -8.85 11.02
C GLY A 182 -1.86 -7.43 11.02
N TYR A 183 -2.50 -6.57 11.80
CA TYR A 183 -2.13 -5.16 11.91
C TYR A 183 -0.71 -4.98 12.40
N ASP A 184 0.06 -4.13 11.71
CA ASP A 184 1.46 -3.82 11.98
C ASP A 184 2.39 -5.05 11.99
N ALA A 185 1.98 -6.16 11.37
CA ALA A 185 2.89 -7.27 11.10
C ALA A 185 3.99 -6.80 10.12
N ILE A 186 5.25 -6.97 10.50
CA ILE A 186 6.41 -6.58 9.69
C ILE A 186 7.00 -7.81 9.03
N MET A 187 7.26 -7.71 7.73
CA MET A 187 8.10 -8.66 7.02
C MET A 187 9.25 -7.93 6.36
N SER A 188 10.48 -8.38 6.62
CA SER A 188 11.69 -7.71 6.17
C SER A 188 12.62 -8.65 5.42
N GLY A 189 12.93 -8.30 4.17
CA GLY A 189 13.97 -8.96 3.38
C GLY A 189 15.40 -8.53 3.75
N HIS A 190 15.56 -7.68 4.77
CA HIS A 190 16.85 -7.22 5.27
C HIS A 190 16.98 -7.28 6.80
N VAL A 191 18.23 -7.38 7.27
CA VAL A 191 18.61 -7.21 8.67
C VAL A 191 19.96 -6.49 8.71
N TYR A 192 20.13 -5.52 9.61
CA TYR A 192 21.42 -4.91 9.88
C TYR A 192 22.16 -5.69 10.97
N GLU A 193 23.39 -6.10 10.70
CA GLU A 193 24.23 -6.89 11.60
C GLU A 193 25.63 -6.29 11.73
N GLY A 194 25.82 -5.51 12.79
CA GLY A 194 27.05 -4.74 12.97
C GLY A 194 27.20 -3.71 11.85
N ASP A 195 28.25 -3.86 11.05
CA ASP A 195 28.64 -3.01 9.92
C ASP A 195 28.17 -3.56 8.56
N ARG A 196 27.31 -4.59 8.56
CA ARG A 196 26.84 -5.26 7.35
C ARG A 196 25.32 -5.27 7.25
N LEU A 197 24.84 -5.08 6.04
CA LEU A 197 23.48 -5.35 5.62
C LEU A 197 23.39 -6.80 5.17
N TYR A 198 22.53 -7.58 5.81
CA TYR A 198 22.15 -8.90 5.35
C TYR A 198 20.86 -8.81 4.55
N LEU A 199 20.89 -9.30 3.32
CA LEU A 199 19.74 -9.38 2.43
C LEU A 199 19.42 -10.83 2.11
N LYS A 200 18.16 -11.22 2.31
CA LYS A 200 17.70 -12.53 1.86
C LYS A 200 16.20 -12.58 1.66
N THR A 201 15.78 -13.30 0.61
CA THR A 201 14.37 -13.56 0.30
C THR A 201 13.63 -14.20 1.46
N VAL A 202 12.44 -13.70 1.77
CA VAL A 202 11.50 -14.30 2.73
C VAL A 202 10.43 -15.05 1.95
N GLU A 203 10.22 -16.30 2.32
CA GLU A 203 9.27 -17.20 1.66
C GLU A 203 8.17 -17.63 2.64
N ILE A 204 6.92 -17.44 2.24
CA ILE A 204 5.73 -17.83 2.98
C ILE A 204 4.87 -18.73 2.09
N GLY A 205 4.53 -19.91 2.60
CA GLY A 205 3.65 -20.88 1.95
C GLY A 205 2.20 -20.39 1.86
N ASN A 206 1.28 -21.34 1.71
CA ASN A 206 -0.14 -21.10 1.54
C ASN A 206 -0.89 -21.18 2.88
N ASN A 207 -2.02 -20.49 2.98
CA ASN A 207 -2.90 -20.52 4.15
C ASN A 207 -2.15 -20.17 5.46
N VAL A 208 -1.25 -19.17 5.39
CA VAL A 208 -0.49 -18.69 6.55
C VAL A 208 -1.18 -17.48 7.16
N THR A 209 -1.38 -17.51 8.48
CA THR A 209 -1.87 -16.36 9.24
C THR A 209 -0.72 -15.75 10.02
N VAL A 210 -0.42 -14.48 9.78
CA VAL A 210 0.57 -13.70 10.52
C VAL A 210 -0.14 -12.81 11.52
N GLY A 211 0.10 -13.01 12.80
CA GLY A 211 -0.51 -12.25 13.88
C GLY A 211 -0.08 -10.79 13.90
N ALA A 212 -0.89 -9.94 14.54
CA ALA A 212 -0.60 -8.51 14.67
C ALA A 212 0.75 -8.26 15.37
N ASN A 213 1.49 -7.25 14.93
CA ASN A 213 2.83 -6.88 15.42
C ASN A 213 3.88 -8.01 15.35
N ALA A 214 3.62 -9.10 14.62
CA ALA A 214 4.65 -10.11 14.40
C ALA A 214 5.76 -9.56 13.49
N VAL A 215 7.00 -9.96 13.71
CA VAL A 215 8.15 -9.55 12.91
C VAL A 215 8.79 -10.77 12.26
N ILE A 216 8.83 -10.80 10.93
CA ILE A 216 9.45 -11.85 10.13
C ILE A 216 10.73 -11.30 9.50
N LEU A 217 11.88 -11.88 9.87
CA LEU A 217 13.20 -11.40 9.44
C LEU A 217 13.72 -12.11 8.18
N ALA A 218 14.75 -11.50 7.58
CA ALA A 218 15.30 -11.90 6.29
C ALA A 218 15.66 -13.39 6.22
N GLY A 219 15.34 -14.03 5.09
CA GLY A 219 15.66 -15.44 4.87
C GLY A 219 14.75 -16.44 5.59
N ALA A 220 13.72 -15.99 6.32
CA ALA A 220 12.76 -16.90 6.93
C ALA A 220 11.96 -17.65 5.87
N GLU A 221 11.69 -18.93 6.15
CA GLU A 221 10.91 -19.83 5.30
C GLU A 221 9.75 -20.38 6.15
N ILE A 222 8.51 -20.05 5.79
CA ILE A 222 7.32 -20.43 6.54
C ILE A 222 6.51 -21.42 5.70
N GLY A 223 6.33 -22.63 6.20
CA GLY A 223 5.55 -23.67 5.53
C GLY A 223 4.05 -23.38 5.45
N ASP A 224 3.32 -24.22 4.73
CA ASP A 224 1.88 -24.11 4.58
C ASP A 224 1.12 -24.29 5.89
N ASN A 225 -0.07 -23.69 5.99
CA ASN A 225 -1.00 -23.82 7.12
C ASN A 225 -0.43 -23.37 8.47
N VAL A 226 0.55 -22.46 8.46
CA VAL A 226 1.20 -21.97 9.69
C VAL A 226 0.44 -20.77 10.28
N ILE A 227 0.40 -20.70 11.61
CA ILE A 227 -0.02 -19.50 12.34
C ILE A 227 1.19 -18.90 13.03
N ILE A 228 1.60 -17.69 12.66
CA ILE A 228 2.57 -16.90 13.40
C ILE A 228 1.80 -16.08 14.44
N GLY A 229 2.10 -16.27 15.72
CA GLY A 229 1.39 -15.55 16.80
C GLY A 229 1.64 -14.05 16.79
N ALA A 230 0.73 -13.30 17.41
CA ALA A 230 0.90 -11.86 17.57
C ALA A 230 2.11 -11.53 18.46
N ASN A 231 2.77 -10.38 18.21
CA ASN A 231 3.96 -9.91 18.93
C ASN A 231 5.14 -10.91 18.98
N THR A 232 5.21 -11.87 18.05
CA THR A 232 6.32 -12.82 17.97
C THR A 232 7.36 -12.37 16.95
N VAL A 233 8.57 -12.89 17.06
CA VAL A 233 9.63 -12.71 16.07
C VAL A 233 9.95 -14.05 15.42
N VAL A 234 9.99 -14.10 14.10
CA VAL A 234 10.58 -15.20 13.32
C VAL A 234 12.01 -14.79 12.98
N PRO A 235 13.03 -15.45 13.57
CA PRO A 235 14.42 -15.07 13.38
C PRO A 235 14.89 -15.20 11.92
N LYS A 236 15.99 -14.50 11.61
CA LYS A 236 16.69 -14.59 10.33
C LYS A 236 16.98 -16.06 9.99
N ASN A 237 16.74 -16.47 8.74
CA ASN A 237 16.95 -17.85 8.25
C ASN A 237 16.17 -18.94 8.99
N LYS A 238 15.14 -18.58 9.77
CA LYS A 238 14.36 -19.59 10.48
C LYS A 238 13.41 -20.28 9.52
N VAL A 239 13.48 -21.61 9.49
CA VAL A 239 12.50 -22.46 8.83
C VAL A 239 11.42 -22.85 9.83
N ILE A 240 10.16 -22.54 9.51
CA ILE A 240 8.97 -22.91 10.28
C ILE A 240 8.25 -24.04 9.54
N PRO A 241 8.14 -25.24 10.14
CA PRO A 241 7.52 -26.37 9.47
C PRO A 241 6.02 -26.14 9.25
N PRO A 242 5.44 -26.75 8.19
CA PRO A 242 4.01 -26.63 7.89
C PRO A 242 3.15 -27.19 9.02
N ASN A 243 1.88 -26.78 9.07
CA ASN A 243 0.89 -27.19 10.07
C ASN A 243 1.33 -26.95 11.51
N THR A 244 1.98 -25.81 11.76
CA THR A 244 2.41 -25.41 13.11
C THR A 244 1.92 -24.02 13.50
N ILE A 245 1.98 -23.75 14.80
CA ILE A 245 1.78 -22.43 15.39
C ILE A 245 3.13 -21.98 15.94
N TRP A 246 3.66 -20.86 15.44
CA TRP A 246 4.88 -20.25 15.93
C TRP A 246 4.57 -19.18 16.97
N ILE A 247 4.90 -19.44 18.24
CA ILE A 247 4.74 -18.49 19.35
C ILE A 247 5.96 -18.54 20.25
N HIS A 248 6.43 -17.37 20.70
CA HIS A 248 7.52 -17.24 21.67
C HIS A 248 8.78 -18.08 21.33
N GLY A 249 9.15 -18.13 20.05
CA GLY A 249 10.34 -18.87 19.60
C GLY A 249 10.17 -20.39 19.47
N LYS A 250 8.96 -20.93 19.63
CA LYS A 250 8.67 -22.36 19.53
C LYS A 250 7.60 -22.63 18.47
N ALA A 251 7.79 -23.71 17.71
CA ALA A 251 6.78 -24.25 16.81
C ALA A 251 5.99 -25.34 17.55
N ILE A 252 4.68 -25.18 17.61
CA ILE A 252 3.75 -26.13 18.25
C ILE A 252 2.90 -26.76 17.15
N PRO A 253 2.66 -28.09 17.16
CA PRO A 253 1.76 -28.71 16.19
C PRO A 253 0.37 -28.06 16.20
N ARG A 254 -0.13 -27.68 15.02
CA ARG A 254 -1.48 -27.16 14.85
C ARG A 254 -2.44 -28.35 14.83
N LYS A 255 -3.36 -28.43 15.80
CA LYS A 255 -4.47 -29.38 15.72
C LYS A 255 -5.35 -29.02 14.53
N ALA A 256 -5.83 -30.03 13.80
CA ALA A 256 -6.83 -29.82 12.78
C ALA A 256 -8.06 -29.16 13.42
N VAL A 257 -8.43 -27.99 12.92
CA VAL A 257 -9.64 -27.30 13.36
C VAL A 257 -10.78 -27.94 12.58
N SER A 258 -11.76 -28.56 13.26
CA SER A 258 -13.01 -28.93 12.62
C SER A 258 -13.66 -27.67 12.05
N PRO A 259 -14.32 -27.72 10.88
CA PRO A 259 -15.05 -26.56 10.39
C PRO A 259 -16.16 -26.21 11.39
N VAL A 260 -15.90 -25.21 12.24
CA VAL A 260 -16.91 -24.67 13.16
C VAL A 260 -17.80 -23.77 12.33
N SER A 261 -18.86 -24.34 11.76
CA SER A 261 -19.91 -23.61 11.06
C SER A 261 -20.93 -23.06 12.05
N ARG A 262 -20.51 -22.29 13.06
CA ARG A 262 -21.48 -21.68 13.98
C ARG A 262 -22.28 -20.62 13.23
N LYS A 263 -23.55 -20.92 12.97
CA LYS A 263 -24.52 -19.93 12.53
C LYS A 263 -24.86 -19.02 13.70
N TYR A 264 -24.78 -17.73 13.46
CA TYR A 264 -25.32 -16.72 14.37
C TYR A 264 -26.61 -16.21 13.76
N GLU A 265 -27.71 -16.29 14.50
CA GLU A 265 -28.94 -15.61 14.13
C GLU A 265 -28.95 -14.22 14.76
N ILE A 266 -29.37 -13.22 13.98
CA ILE A 266 -29.60 -11.88 14.52
C ILE A 266 -31.00 -11.86 15.10
N ILE A 267 -31.11 -11.98 16.42
CA ILE A 267 -32.38 -11.86 17.15
C ILE A 267 -32.37 -10.48 17.84
N ASN A 268 -33.34 -9.63 17.51
CA ASN A 268 -33.48 -8.29 18.10
C ASN A 268 -32.22 -7.39 18.01
N GLY A 269 -31.42 -7.55 16.95
CA GLY A 269 -30.20 -6.75 16.75
C GLY A 269 -28.99 -7.21 17.55
N GLN A 270 -29.08 -8.35 18.24
CA GLN A 270 -27.96 -9.02 18.88
C GLN A 270 -27.67 -10.33 18.13
N ALA A 271 -26.39 -10.65 17.96
CA ALA A 271 -25.98 -11.93 17.38
C ALA A 271 -26.03 -12.98 18.49
N GLU A 272 -27.03 -13.87 18.42
CA GLU A 272 -27.18 -15.02 19.31
C GLU A 272 -26.75 -16.30 18.57
N LEU A 273 -26.17 -17.24 19.31
CA LEU A 273 -25.80 -18.56 18.77
C LEU A 273 -27.09 -19.34 18.50
N ASP A 274 -27.19 -19.94 17.32
CA ASP A 274 -28.30 -20.83 16.96
C ASP A 274 -28.40 -21.95 18.01
N SER A 275 -29.54 -22.00 18.72
CA SER A 275 -29.74 -22.85 19.90
C SER A 275 -29.68 -24.34 19.59
N ASP A 276 -29.79 -24.72 18.32
CA ASP A 276 -29.78 -26.12 17.87
C ASP A 276 -28.34 -26.68 17.71
N GLU A 277 -27.30 -25.83 17.73
CA GLU A 277 -25.88 -26.23 17.72
C GLU A 277 -25.16 -25.98 19.08
N ALA A 278 -25.90 -25.56 20.12
CA ALA A 278 -25.32 -25.23 21.43
C ALA A 278 -24.98 -26.47 22.28
N GLU A 279 -25.39 -27.67 21.87
CA GLU A 279 -25.04 -28.93 22.53
C GLU A 279 -23.99 -29.71 21.71
N ASP A 280 -22.71 -29.54 22.07
CA ASP A 280 -21.76 -30.61 22.39
C ASP A 280 -20.31 -30.06 22.34
N HIS A 281 -19.49 -30.59 23.25
CA HIS A 281 -18.07 -30.36 23.47
C HIS A 281 -17.73 -29.20 24.43
N SER A 282 -18.12 -29.39 25.69
CA SER A 282 -17.24 -29.05 26.81
C SER A 282 -15.87 -29.69 26.57
N ALA A 283 -14.94 -28.92 25.99
CA ALA A 283 -13.54 -29.28 26.02
C ALA A 283 -13.16 -29.45 27.49
N GLU A 284 -12.78 -30.67 27.89
CA GLU A 284 -12.19 -30.95 29.20
C GLU A 284 -11.09 -29.92 29.46
N ILE A 285 -11.36 -29.04 30.41
CA ILE A 285 -10.34 -28.16 31.01
C ILE A 285 -9.41 -29.13 31.75
N PRO A 286 -8.11 -29.22 31.41
CA PRO A 286 -7.20 -30.03 32.20
C PRO A 286 -7.17 -29.45 33.62
N GLU A 287 -7.46 -30.28 34.62
CA GLU A 287 -7.35 -29.91 36.02
C GLU A 287 -5.95 -29.30 36.29
N GLU A 288 -5.95 -28.22 37.07
CA GLU A 288 -4.76 -27.56 37.56
C GLU A 288 -3.79 -28.58 38.18
N GLY A 289 -2.64 -28.77 37.53
CA GLY A 289 -1.51 -29.56 38.04
C GLY A 289 -0.38 -28.64 38.49
N GLU A 290 -0.24 -28.56 39.81
CA GLU A 290 0.81 -27.98 40.66
C GLU A 290 2.13 -27.47 40.07
N HIS A 291 2.54 -26.31 40.60
CA HIS A 291 3.91 -25.89 40.90
C HIS A 291 5.02 -26.93 40.64
N ILE A 292 6.02 -26.59 39.79
CA ILE A 292 7.44 -26.30 40.16
C ILE A 292 8.06 -25.40 39.06
#